data_AF-A0A1I1MQE7-F1
#
_entry.id   AF-A0A1I1MQE7-F1
#
_cell.length_a   1.000
_cell.length_b   1.000
_cell.length_c   1.000
_cell.angle_alpha   90.00
_cell.angle_beta   90.00
_cell.angle_gamma   90.00
#
_symmetry.space_group_name_H-M   'P 1'
#
loop_
_entity.id
_entity.type
_entity.pdbx_description
1 polymer ?
#
loop_
_entity_poly.entity_id
_entity_poly.type
_entity_poly.pdbx_seq_one_letter_code
_entity_poly.pdbx_strand_id
1 'polypeptide(L)' 'MSHATHANAALTPRARLKMARLIVDGGWKIPRAAERFDVSWKTAKKWADRYEAEGPAGMLDRSSRPHRQP' A
#
# COMPACT_ATOMS: atom_id res chain seq x y z
N MET A 1 -5.40 -23.46 -3.47
CA MET A 1 -5.13 -23.06 -4.87
C MET A 1 -5.19 -21.55 -4.95
N SER A 2 -4.03 -20.89 -5.08
CA SER A 2 -3.85 -19.59 -5.75
C SER A 2 -2.36 -19.50 -6.12
N HIS A 3 -2.05 -19.63 -7.40
CA HIS A 3 -0.72 -19.43 -7.94
C HIS A 3 -0.39 -17.94 -7.77
N ALA A 4 0.47 -17.58 -6.83
CA ALA A 4 0.87 -16.20 -6.59
C ALA A 4 1.77 -15.72 -7.74
N THR A 5 1.18 -15.39 -8.88
CA THR A 5 1.94 -14.88 -10.03
C THR A 5 2.49 -13.49 -9.78
N HIS A 6 2.01 -12.73 -8.78
CA HIS A 6 2.57 -11.41 -8.47
C HIS A 6 2.49 -11.00 -6.99
N ALA A 7 3.17 -11.71 -6.09
CA ALA A 7 3.32 -11.28 -4.68
C ALA A 7 3.80 -9.82 -4.52
N ASN A 8 4.48 -9.28 -5.54
CA ASN A 8 5.04 -7.93 -5.53
C ASN A 8 4.22 -6.87 -6.28
N ALA A 9 3.14 -7.22 -7.00
CA ALA A 9 2.38 -6.22 -7.78
C ALA A 9 1.77 -5.14 -6.89
N ALA A 10 1.24 -5.53 -5.72
CA ALA A 10 0.71 -4.60 -4.73
C ALA A 10 1.80 -3.76 -4.03
N LEU A 11 3.04 -4.24 -4.00
CA LEU A 11 4.17 -3.54 -3.38
C LEU A 11 4.72 -2.40 -4.23
N THR A 12 4.38 -2.34 -5.53
CA THR A 12 4.83 -1.25 -6.39
C THR A 12 4.29 0.10 -5.92
N PRO A 13 5.08 1.18 -5.92
CA PRO A 13 4.63 2.52 -5.50
C PRO A 13 3.32 2.96 -6.19
N ARG A 14 3.15 2.60 -7.47
CA ARG A 14 1.95 2.90 -8.25
C ARG A 14 0.72 2.14 -7.75
N ALA A 15 0.86 0.87 -7.40
CA ALA A 15 -0.25 0.08 -6.85
C ALA A 15 -0.64 0.58 -5.46
N ARG A 16 0.34 0.89 -4.61
CA ARG A 16 0.09 1.50 -3.28
C ARG A 16 -0.68 2.81 -3.40
N LEU A 17 -0.23 3.69 -4.30
CA LEU A 17 -0.91 4.96 -4.56
C LEU A 17 -2.33 4.77 -5.06
N LYS A 18 -2.55 3.82 -5.98
CA LYS A 18 -3.89 3.52 -6.49
C LYS A 18 -4.82 3.00 -5.40
N MET A 19 -4.33 2.11 -4.54
CA MET A 19 -5.08 1.61 -3.39
C MET A 19 -5.43 2.72 -2.41
N ALA A 20 -4.46 3.55 -2.03
CA ALA A 20 -4.67 4.60 -1.05
C ALA A 20 -5.66 5.66 -1.54
N ARG A 21 -5.57 6.07 -2.81
CA ARG A 21 -6.57 6.95 -3.46
C ARG A 21 -7.97 6.35 -3.46
N LEU A 22 -8.11 5.06 -3.75
CA LEU A 22 -9.42 4.40 -3.72
C LEU A 22 -10.06 4.44 -2.32
N ILE A 23 -9.24 4.25 -1.28
CA ILE A 23 -9.72 4.29 0.11
C ILE A 23 -10.07 5.71 0.53
N VAL A 24 -9.13 6.65 0.38
CA VAL A 24 -9.21 8.00 0.95
C VAL A 24 -10.06 8.92 0.07
N ASP A 25 -9.75 9.00 -1.23
CA ASP A 25 -10.47 9.88 -2.16
C ASP A 25 -11.77 9.21 -2.66
N GLY A 26 -11.75 7.88 -2.82
CA GLY A 26 -12.87 7.09 -3.33
C GLY A 26 -13.82 6.54 -2.25
N GLY A 27 -13.52 6.74 -0.96
CA GLY A 27 -14.34 6.27 0.16
C GLY A 27 -14.45 4.73 0.26
N TRP A 28 -13.53 3.98 -0.34
CA TRP A 28 -13.58 2.52 -0.27
C TRP A 28 -13.29 2.02 1.15
N LYS A 29 -14.09 1.06 1.61
CA LYS A 29 -13.80 0.33 2.85
C LYS A 29 -12.45 -0.38 2.75
N ILE A 30 -11.62 -0.24 3.78
CA ILE A 30 -10.28 -0.85 3.85
C ILE A 30 -10.28 -2.37 3.58
N PRO A 31 -11.19 -3.20 4.14
CA PRO A 31 -11.23 -4.64 3.82
C PRO A 31 -11.42 -4.92 2.33
N ARG A 32 -12.31 -4.17 1.68
CA ARG A 32 -12.60 -4.31 0.25
C ARG A 32 -11.39 -3.95 -0.61
N ALA A 33 -10.65 -2.92 -0.23
CA ALA A 33 -9.40 -2.56 -0.90
C ALA A 33 -8.30 -3.60 -0.66
N ALA A 34 -8.22 -4.15 0.54
CA ALA A 34 -7.25 -5.18 0.90
C ALA A 34 -7.43 -6.45 0.04
N GLU A 35 -8.67 -6.94 -0.07
CA GLU A 35 -9.03 -8.09 -0.92
C GLU A 35 -8.69 -7.85 -2.40
N ARG A 36 -9.04 -6.67 -2.93
CA ARG A 36 -8.82 -6.34 -4.35
C ARG A 36 -7.35 -6.36 -4.76
N PHE A 37 -6.47 -5.99 -3.85
CA PHE A 37 -5.03 -5.88 -4.10
C PHE A 37 -4.24 -7.03 -3.50
N ASP A 38 -4.91 -8.05 -2.95
CA ASP A 38 -4.30 -9.23 -2.33
C ASP A 38 -3.29 -8.87 -1.22
N VAL A 39 -3.69 -7.94 -0.34
CA VAL A 39 -2.90 -7.55 0.83
C VAL A 39 -3.67 -7.77 2.11
N SER A 40 -2.96 -7.83 3.24
CA SER A 40 -3.61 -7.83 4.55
C SER A 40 -4.34 -6.51 4.80
N TRP A 41 -5.44 -6.58 5.56
CA TRP A 41 -6.16 -5.39 6.03
C TRP A 41 -5.24 -4.38 6.72
N LYS A 42 -4.28 -4.85 7.54
CA LYS A 42 -3.31 -4.00 8.25
C LYS A 42 -2.40 -3.25 7.27
N THR A 43 -1.98 -3.90 6.18
CA THR A 43 -1.19 -3.27 5.12
C THR A 43 -1.97 -2.17 4.42
N ALA A 44 -3.22 -2.46 4.04
CA ALA A 44 -4.10 -1.49 3.39
C ALA A 44 -4.36 -0.28 4.29
N LYS A 45 -4.67 -0.51 5.58
CA LYS A 45 -4.84 0.57 6.57
C LYS A 45 -3.58 1.44 6.68
N LYS A 46 -2.41 0.82 6.85
CA LYS A 46 -1.14 1.54 6.97
C LYS A 46 -0.86 2.46 5.78
N TRP A 47 -1.18 2.01 4.57
CA TRP A 47 -0.99 2.84 3.37
C TRP A 47 -2.05 3.93 3.24
N ALA A 48 -3.29 3.68 3.63
CA ALA A 48 -4.32 4.72 3.70
C ALA A 48 -3.93 5.82 4.69
N ASP A 49 -3.60 5.46 5.94
CA ASP A 49 -3.19 6.41 6.98
C ASP A 49 -1.98 7.25 6.51
N ARG A 50 -1.00 6.62 5.86
CA ARG A 50 0.18 7.32 5.34
C ARG A 50 -0.17 8.27 4.19
N TYR A 51 -1.10 7.89 3.32
CA TYR A 51 -1.55 8.76 2.23
C TYR A 51 -2.34 9.97 2.76
N GLU A 52 -3.15 9.80 3.82
CA GLU A 52 -3.82 10.93 4.48
C GLU A 52 -2.81 11.92 5.07
N ALA A 53 -1.71 11.41 5.66
CA ALA A 53 -0.70 12.26 6.30
C ALA A 53 0.27 12.93 5.31
N GLU A 54 0.73 12.22 4.29
CA GLU A 54 1.85 12.65 3.42
C GLU A 54 1.46 12.79 1.94
N GLY A 55 0.21 12.47 1.60
CA GLY A 55 -0.26 12.45 0.23
C GLY A 55 0.49 11.44 -0.65
N PRO A 56 0.57 11.70 -1.98
CA PRO A 56 1.27 10.83 -2.92
C PRO A 56 2.74 10.57 -2.59
N ALA A 57 3.42 11.51 -1.93
CA ALA A 57 4.84 11.39 -1.58
C ALA A 57 5.09 10.22 -0.60
N GLY A 58 4.15 9.95 0.31
CA GLY A 58 4.26 8.86 1.27
C GLY A 58 4.20 7.46 0.65
N MET A 59 3.75 7.33 -0.60
CA MET A 59 3.62 6.05 -1.31
C MET A 59 4.89 5.64 -2.08
N LEU A 60 5.89 6.51 -2.13
CA LEU A 60 7.21 6.20 -2.68
C LEU A 60 7.97 5.25 -1.74
N ASP A 61 8.88 4.45 -2.28
CA ASP A 61 9.75 3.61 -1.44
C ASP A 61 10.66 4.51 -0.61
N ARG A 62 10.56 4.37 0.71
CA ARG A 62 11.59 4.89 1.61
C ARG A 62 12.72 3.90 1.57
N SER A 63 13.95 4.43 1.50
CA SER A 63 15.15 3.61 1.64
C SER A 63 15.00 2.71 2.87
N SER A 64 15.03 1.38 2.67
CA SER A 64 15.08 0.40 3.76
C SER A 64 16.46 0.33 4.40
N ARG A 65 17.42 1.11 3.90
CA ARG A 65 18.79 1.14 4.43
C ARG A 65 18.76 1.57 5.89
N PRO A 66 19.30 0.76 6.80
CA PRO A 66 19.49 1.18 8.17
C PRO A 66 20.39 2.42 8.20
N HIS A 67 20.03 3.41 9.01
CA HIS A 67 20.81 4.66 9.16
C HIS A 67 22.23 4.40 9.70
N ARG A 68 22.48 3.20 10.23
CA ARG A 68 23.80 2.72 10.63
C ARG A 68 24.00 1.31 10.09
N GLN A 69 24.99 1.16 9.23
CA GLN A 69 25.57 -0.13 8.86
C GLN A 69 26.99 -0.14 9.48
N PRO A 70 27.37 -1.17 10.26
CA PRO A 70 28.72 -1.28 10.81
C PRO A 70 29.77 -1.48 9.71
#